data_AF-A0A960QYV5-F1
#
_entry.id   AF-A0A960QYV5-F1
#
_cell.length_a   1.000
_cell.length_b   1.000
_cell.length_c   1.000
_cell.angle_alpha   90.00
_cell.angle_beta   90.00
_cell.angle_gamma   90.00
#
_symmetry.space_group_name_H-M   'P 1'
#
loop_
_entity.id
_entity.type
_entity.pdbx_description
1 polymer ?
#
loop_
_entity_poly.entity_id
_entity_poly.type
_entity_poly.pdbx_seq_one_letter_code
_entity_poly.pdbx_strand_id
1 'polypeptide(L)'
;LVAYGMQLYHRLLLGGEWETFRKETTSVYLFAKIQGSVSRDELVTHFIVAEKCSSFVQERFTWLKEWILKEATDKEVAAYLKFQTGVSCNPPEGCNITIQAHNDPNYGPFPKAHTCEYILHLAGCETERLSHHNKTKEGFIAATKWAIANSASFSMH
;
A
#
# COMPACT_ATOMS: atom_id res chain seq x y z
N LEU A 1 3.93 14.90 15.76
CA LEU A 1 2.83 14.96 14.76
C LEU A 1 1.60 15.67 15.32
N VAL A 2 1.00 15.20 16.41
CA VAL A 2 -0.14 15.86 17.08
C VAL A 2 0.17 17.32 17.48
N ALA A 3 1.35 17.58 18.05
CA ALA A 3 1.74 18.92 18.49
C ALA A 3 1.82 19.96 17.34
N TYR A 4 2.23 19.55 16.14
CA TYR A 4 2.33 20.45 14.99
C TYR A 4 0.97 20.64 14.29
N GLY A 5 0.18 19.55 14.19
CA GLY A 5 -1.21 19.63 13.74
C GLY A 5 -2.07 20.54 14.63
N MET A 6 -1.88 20.47 15.95
CA MET A 6 -2.55 21.38 16.89
C MET A 6 -2.12 22.84 16.71
N GLN A 7 -0.85 23.13 16.44
CA GLN A 7 -0.39 24.50 16.18
C GLN A 7 -1.01 25.12 14.92
N LEU A 8 -1.17 24.32 13.87
CA LEU A 8 -1.84 24.73 12.62
C LEU A 8 -3.35 24.96 12.84
N TYR A 9 -4.01 24.07 13.58
CA TYR A 9 -5.43 24.23 13.96
C TYR A 9 -5.66 25.47 14.84
N HIS A 10 -4.74 25.76 15.77
CA HIS A 10 -4.81 26.95 16.62
C HIS A 10 -4.65 28.26 15.82
N ARG A 11 -3.83 28.26 14.76
CA ARG A 11 -3.67 29.42 13.86
C ARG A 11 -4.91 29.66 12.99
N LEU A 12 -5.61 28.61 12.59
CA LEU A 12 -6.90 28.70 11.90
C LEU A 12 -8.00 29.30 12.79
N LEU A 13 -8.07 28.86 14.06
CA LEU A 13 -9.06 29.36 15.02
C LEU A 13 -8.84 30.83 15.42
N LEU A 14 -7.59 31.30 15.37
CA LEU A 14 -7.21 32.67 15.76
C LEU A 14 -7.25 33.68 14.60
N GLY A 15 -7.92 33.36 13.49
CA GLY A 15 -8.16 34.30 12.39
C GLY A 15 -6.97 34.52 11.45
N GLY A 16 -6.00 33.60 11.43
CA GLY A 16 -4.94 33.62 10.44
C GLY A 16 -5.49 33.43 9.02
N GLU A 17 -4.99 34.23 8.07
CA GLU A 17 -5.47 34.27 6.69
C GLU A 17 -5.51 32.87 6.07
N TRP A 18 -6.71 32.42 5.71
CA TRP A 18 -6.98 31.14 5.04
C TRP A 18 -6.08 30.88 3.83
N GLU A 19 -5.68 31.94 3.10
CA GLU A 19 -4.77 31.85 1.96
C GLU A 19 -3.33 31.48 2.36
N THR A 20 -2.85 31.92 3.52
CA THR A 20 -1.52 31.53 4.03
C THR A 20 -1.54 30.08 4.51
N PHE A 21 -2.59 29.68 5.24
CA PHE A 21 -2.81 28.28 5.62
C PHE A 21 -2.88 27.38 4.37
N ARG A 22 -3.71 27.76 3.38
CA ARG A 22 -3.84 27.04 2.12
C ARG A 22 -2.50 26.92 1.41
N LYS A 23 -1.73 27.99 1.24
CA LYS A 23 -0.41 27.94 0.58
C LYS A 23 0.60 27.08 1.32
N GLU A 24 0.58 27.09 2.65
CA GLU A 24 1.44 26.24 3.46
C GLU A 24 1.01 24.76 3.42
N THR A 25 -0.29 24.44 3.50
CA THR A 25 -0.79 23.04 3.51
C THR A 25 -1.00 22.41 2.14
N THR A 26 -1.17 23.20 1.08
CA THR A 26 -1.28 22.72 -0.31
C THR A 26 0.04 22.75 -1.07
N SER A 27 1.08 23.33 -0.48
CA SER A 27 2.43 23.20 -1.00
C SER A 27 2.83 21.72 -0.94
N VAL A 28 3.10 21.14 -2.11
CA VAL A 28 3.69 19.81 -2.31
C VAL A 28 4.92 19.59 -1.41
N TYR A 29 5.56 20.66 -0.92
CA TYR A 29 6.66 20.62 0.04
C TYR A 29 6.26 20.23 1.47
N LEU A 30 5.03 20.47 1.93
CA LEU A 30 4.60 20.07 3.28
C LEU A 30 4.30 18.56 3.33
N PHE A 31 3.70 18.00 2.28
CA PHE A 31 3.57 16.55 2.11
C PHE A 31 4.94 15.88 1.90
N ALA A 32 5.84 16.47 1.11
CA ALA A 32 7.20 15.94 0.93
C ALA A 32 8.07 16.04 2.19
N LYS A 33 7.84 17.02 3.09
CA LYS A 33 8.51 17.12 4.40
C LYS A 33 7.93 16.19 5.47
N ILE A 34 6.64 15.83 5.35
CA ILE A 34 5.93 14.92 6.28
C ILE A 34 6.03 13.45 5.82
N GLN A 35 6.45 13.20 4.58
CA GLN A 35 6.92 11.90 4.11
C GLN A 35 8.21 11.53 4.84
N GLY A 36 8.06 11.05 6.08
CA GLY A 36 9.11 10.28 6.73
C GLY A 36 9.55 9.14 5.81
N SER A 37 10.82 8.75 5.92
CA SER A 37 11.30 7.55 5.23
C SER A 37 10.41 6.37 5.61
N VAL A 38 9.98 5.59 4.61
CA VAL A 38 9.26 4.33 4.83
C VAL A 38 10.19 3.40 5.60
N SER A 39 9.88 3.16 6.87
CA SER A 39 10.55 2.10 7.64
C SER A 39 9.97 0.77 7.17
N ARG A 40 10.78 0.00 6.42
CA ARG A 40 10.34 -1.28 5.85
C ARG A 40 10.06 -2.31 6.92
N ASP A 41 10.86 -2.31 7.98
CA ASP A 41 10.68 -3.20 9.13
C ASP A 41 9.38 -2.88 9.87
N GLU A 42 9.07 -1.60 10.08
CA GLU A 42 7.79 -1.18 10.67
C GLU A 42 6.62 -1.56 9.74
N LEU A 43 6.74 -1.27 8.44
CA LEU A 43 5.72 -1.56 7.43
C LEU A 43 5.28 -3.03 7.46
N VAL A 44 6.23 -3.97 7.51
CA VAL A 44 5.87 -5.40 7.51
C VAL A 44 5.18 -5.85 8.80
N THR A 45 5.30 -5.09 9.91
CA THR A 45 4.54 -5.40 11.14
C THR A 45 3.05 -5.05 11.02
N HIS A 46 2.71 -4.10 10.14
CA HIS A 46 1.31 -3.78 9.82
C HIS A 46 0.65 -4.83 8.92
N PHE A 47 1.40 -5.76 8.34
CA PHE A 47 0.81 -6.77 7.47
C PHE A 47 0.26 -7.94 8.26
N ILE A 48 -1.03 -8.21 8.06
CA ILE A 48 -1.71 -9.37 8.63
C ILE A 48 -2.28 -10.24 7.52
N VAL A 49 -2.24 -11.55 7.69
CA VAL A 49 -2.96 -12.48 6.80
C VAL A 49 -4.28 -12.81 7.44
N ALA A 50 -5.39 -12.73 6.70
CA ALA A 50 -6.68 -13.12 7.23
C ALA A 50 -6.69 -14.58 7.69
N GLU A 51 -7.51 -14.85 8.72
CA GLU A 51 -7.64 -16.19 9.28
C GLU A 51 -8.07 -17.21 8.22
N LYS A 52 -7.53 -18.43 8.30
CA LYS A 52 -7.84 -19.55 7.41
C LYS A 52 -7.44 -19.33 5.93
N CYS A 53 -6.52 -18.41 5.65
CA CYS A 53 -5.90 -18.30 4.33
C CYS A 53 -5.15 -19.59 3.95
N SER A 54 -5.23 -19.96 2.66
CA SER A 54 -4.53 -21.12 2.11
C SER A 54 -3.01 -20.98 2.25
N SER A 55 -2.30 -22.11 2.28
CA SER A 55 -0.83 -22.14 2.27
C SER A 55 -0.25 -21.37 1.08
N PHE A 56 -0.96 -21.38 -0.05
CA PHE A 56 -0.62 -20.63 -1.26
C PHE A 56 -0.60 -19.11 -1.05
N VAL A 57 -1.60 -18.57 -0.35
CA VAL A 57 -1.63 -17.13 -0.01
C VAL A 57 -0.55 -16.79 1.01
N GLN A 58 -0.29 -17.69 1.97
CA GLN A 58 0.77 -17.50 2.97
C GLN A 58 2.17 -17.48 2.35
N GLU A 59 2.42 -18.32 1.35
CA GLU A 59 3.67 -18.34 0.58
C GLU A 59 3.86 -17.01 -0.17
N ARG A 60 2.86 -16.56 -0.91
CA ARG A 60 2.90 -15.26 -1.62
C ARG A 60 3.06 -14.08 -0.68
N PHE A 61 2.42 -14.14 0.49
CA PHE A 61 2.64 -13.16 1.55
C PHE A 61 4.10 -13.14 2.02
N THR A 62 4.71 -14.32 2.16
CA THR A 62 6.13 -14.43 2.52
C THR A 62 7.02 -13.82 1.44
N TRP A 63 6.79 -14.15 0.17
CA TRP A 63 7.51 -13.55 -0.96
C TRP A 63 7.35 -12.02 -1.02
N LEU A 64 6.15 -11.50 -0.75
CA LEU A 64 5.88 -10.07 -0.72
C LEU A 64 6.69 -9.36 0.38
N LYS A 65 6.72 -9.92 1.58
CA LYS A 65 7.53 -9.40 2.70
C LYS A 65 9.01 -9.41 2.36
N GLU A 66 9.51 -10.52 1.83
CA GLU A 66 10.92 -10.63 1.43
C GLU A 66 11.30 -9.60 0.37
N TRP A 67 10.45 -9.43 -0.65
CA TRP A 67 10.67 -8.44 -1.69
C TRP A 67 10.74 -7.03 -1.10
N ILE A 68 9.79 -6.65 -0.23
CA ILE A 68 9.78 -5.33 0.43
C ILE A 68 11.03 -5.11 1.27
N LEU A 69 11.42 -6.09 2.07
CA LEU A 69 12.55 -5.96 3.00
C LEU A 69 13.90 -5.96 2.30
N LYS A 70 14.09 -6.78 1.25
CA LYS A 70 15.43 -7.10 0.72
C LYS A 70 15.68 -6.64 -0.71
N GLU A 71 14.65 -6.51 -1.54
CA GLU A 71 14.82 -6.40 -3.00
C GLU A 71 14.25 -5.11 -3.59
N ALA A 72 13.13 -4.63 -3.06
CA ALA A 72 12.46 -3.44 -3.56
C ALA A 72 13.32 -2.19 -3.36
N THR A 73 13.25 -1.25 -4.29
CA THR A 73 13.76 0.11 -4.11
C THR A 73 12.76 0.95 -3.30
N ASP A 74 13.20 2.05 -2.70
CA ASP A 74 12.30 2.91 -1.91
C ASP A 74 11.14 3.46 -2.75
N LYS A 75 11.39 3.74 -4.03
CA LYS A 75 10.36 4.15 -4.99
C LYS A 75 9.31 3.05 -5.21
N GLU A 76 9.74 1.79 -5.29
CA GLU A 76 8.82 0.66 -5.45
C GLU A 76 8.00 0.41 -4.18
N VAL A 77 8.61 0.54 -2.99
CA VAL A 77 7.86 0.40 -1.72
C VAL A 77 6.84 1.53 -1.57
N ALA A 78 7.22 2.77 -1.88
CA ALA A 78 6.31 3.92 -1.86
C ALA A 78 5.16 3.77 -2.88
N ALA A 79 5.42 3.17 -4.04
CA ALA A 79 4.40 2.88 -5.05
C ALA A 79 3.49 1.72 -4.63
N TYR A 80 4.04 0.66 -4.03
CA TYR A 80 3.26 -0.43 -3.45
C TYR A 80 2.33 0.07 -2.34
N LEU A 81 2.84 0.91 -1.44
CA LEU A 81 2.03 1.56 -0.40
C LEU A 81 0.88 2.35 -1.03
N LYS A 82 1.17 3.18 -2.03
CA LYS A 82 0.13 3.96 -2.73
C LYS A 82 -0.93 3.07 -3.37
N PHE A 83 -0.51 1.98 -4.00
CA PHE A 83 -1.40 0.97 -4.57
C PHE A 83 -2.30 0.36 -3.50
N GLN A 84 -1.75 0.01 -2.34
CA GLN A 84 -2.44 -0.73 -1.31
C GLN A 84 -3.32 0.12 -0.38
N THR A 85 -2.88 1.33 -0.08
CA THR A 85 -3.48 2.18 0.98
C THR A 85 -3.88 3.57 0.45
N GLY A 86 -3.60 3.88 -0.81
CA GLY A 86 -3.79 5.22 -1.38
C GLY A 86 -2.71 6.24 -1.01
N VAL A 87 -1.78 5.91 -0.11
CA VAL A 87 -0.72 6.80 0.37
C VAL A 87 0.67 6.18 0.24
N SER A 88 1.70 7.00 0.08
CA SER A 88 3.09 6.53 -0.13
C SER A 88 3.94 6.47 1.15
N CYS A 89 3.30 6.32 2.32
CA CYS A 89 3.97 6.32 3.63
C CYS A 89 3.48 5.15 4.49
N ASN A 90 4.21 4.86 5.58
CA ASN A 90 3.81 3.82 6.54
C ASN A 90 2.39 4.09 7.06
N PRO A 91 1.57 3.04 7.24
CA PRO A 91 0.31 3.18 7.95
C PRO A 91 0.53 3.74 9.36
N PRO A 92 -0.42 4.51 9.92
CA PRO A 92 -0.33 4.90 11.32
C PRO A 92 -0.43 3.66 12.22
N GLU A 93 0.12 3.77 13.44
CA GLU A 93 0.03 2.74 14.46
C GLU A 93 -1.43 2.29 14.67
N GLY A 94 -1.66 0.97 14.76
CA GLY A 94 -2.99 0.38 14.89
C GLY A 94 -3.76 0.16 13.58
N CYS A 95 -3.26 0.64 12.44
CA CYS A 95 -3.82 0.30 11.13
C CYS A 95 -3.12 -0.94 10.56
N ASN A 96 -3.90 -1.98 10.21
CA ASN A 96 -3.37 -3.19 9.60
C ASN A 96 -3.70 -3.26 8.11
N ILE A 97 -2.73 -3.68 7.32
CA ILE A 97 -2.91 -4.05 5.91
C ILE A 97 -3.20 -5.55 5.88
N THR A 98 -4.40 -5.90 5.46
CA THR A 98 -4.87 -7.29 5.48
C THR A 98 -4.64 -7.96 4.14
N ILE A 99 -3.99 -9.12 4.13
CA ILE A 99 -3.79 -9.96 2.95
C ILE A 99 -4.82 -11.08 2.98
N GLN A 100 -5.63 -11.20 1.92
CA GLN A 100 -6.72 -12.17 1.84
C GLN A 100 -6.68 -12.98 0.55
N ALA A 101 -7.17 -14.22 0.64
CA ALA A 101 -7.53 -15.00 -0.52
C ALA A 101 -8.78 -14.43 -1.18
N HIS A 102 -8.75 -14.22 -2.50
CA HIS A 102 -9.96 -14.05 -3.28
C HIS A 102 -10.46 -15.43 -3.72
N ASN A 103 -11.65 -15.80 -3.27
CA ASN A 103 -12.24 -17.13 -3.48
C ASN A 103 -13.01 -17.27 -4.81
N ASP A 104 -12.82 -16.33 -5.73
CA ASP A 104 -13.46 -16.40 -7.05
C ASP A 104 -12.58 -17.26 -7.97
N PRO A 105 -13.06 -18.38 -8.52
CA PRO A 105 -12.31 -19.18 -9.48
C PRO A 105 -11.98 -18.43 -10.80
N ASN A 106 -12.66 -17.29 -11.05
CA ASN A 106 -12.36 -16.37 -12.14
C ASN A 106 -11.43 -15.21 -11.71
N TYR A 107 -10.93 -15.23 -10.47
CA TYR A 107 -9.97 -14.23 -10.04
C TYR A 107 -8.71 -14.28 -10.89
N GLY A 108 -8.34 -13.12 -11.44
CA GLY A 108 -7.19 -12.99 -12.30
C GLY A 108 -5.85 -13.19 -11.56
N PRO A 109 -4.74 -13.25 -12.30
CA PRO A 109 -3.43 -13.46 -11.70
C PRO A 109 -2.94 -12.25 -10.88
N PHE A 110 -3.46 -11.06 -11.15
CA PHE A 110 -2.95 -9.83 -10.55
C PHE A 110 -3.54 -9.57 -9.15
N PRO A 111 -2.72 -9.15 -8.18
CA PRO A 111 -3.22 -8.64 -6.91
C PRO A 111 -4.18 -7.47 -7.12
N LYS A 112 -5.20 -7.35 -6.27
CA LYS A 112 -6.12 -6.21 -6.25
C LYS A 112 -6.16 -5.61 -4.86
N ALA A 113 -6.11 -4.29 -4.79
CA ALA A 113 -6.17 -3.55 -3.54
C ALA A 113 -7.54 -2.90 -3.35
N HIS A 114 -8.07 -3.01 -2.13
CA HIS A 114 -9.21 -2.24 -1.65
C HIS A 114 -8.67 -1.19 -0.67
N THR A 115 -8.28 -0.03 -1.20
CA THR A 115 -7.57 1.02 -0.46
C THR A 115 -8.37 1.57 0.72
N CYS A 116 -9.70 1.64 0.60
CA CYS A 116 -10.60 2.07 1.68
C CYS A 116 -10.61 1.13 2.88
N GLU A 117 -10.25 -0.14 2.68
CA GLU A 117 -10.32 -1.20 3.69
C GLU A 117 -8.93 -1.75 4.06
N TYR A 118 -7.88 -1.23 3.42
CA TYR A 118 -6.50 -1.71 3.56
C TYR A 118 -6.34 -3.21 3.22
N ILE A 119 -7.17 -3.74 2.32
CA ILE A 119 -7.16 -5.18 1.96
C ILE A 119 -6.44 -5.42 0.63
N LEU A 120 -5.50 -6.36 0.60
CA LEU A 120 -4.89 -6.90 -0.62
C LEU A 120 -5.47 -8.28 -0.90
N HIS A 121 -6.19 -8.41 -2.00
CA HIS A 121 -6.68 -9.69 -2.48
C HIS A 121 -5.62 -10.35 -3.38
N LEU A 122 -5.26 -11.59 -3.02
CA LEU A 122 -4.41 -12.48 -3.80
C LEU A 122 -5.25 -13.65 -4.31
N ALA A 123 -4.85 -14.29 -5.42
CA ALA A 123 -5.55 -15.51 -5.84
C ALA A 123 -5.43 -16.59 -4.76
N GLY A 124 -6.57 -17.18 -4.36
CA GLY A 124 -6.65 -18.10 -3.23
C GLY A 124 -6.08 -19.50 -3.48
N CYS A 125 -5.88 -19.88 -4.73
CA CYS A 125 -5.35 -21.18 -5.12
C CYS A 125 -4.56 -21.12 -6.43
N GLU A 126 -3.79 -22.17 -6.67
CA GLU A 126 -3.08 -22.39 -7.92
C GLU A 126 -4.07 -22.86 -8.99
N THR A 127 -4.66 -21.94 -9.75
CA THR A 127 -5.50 -22.30 -10.89
C THR A 127 -4.65 -22.47 -12.14
N GLU A 128 -5.07 -23.30 -13.09
CA GLU A 128 -4.45 -23.40 -14.43
C GLU A 128 -4.45 -22.05 -15.19
N ARG A 129 -5.30 -21.12 -14.77
CA ARG A 129 -5.41 -19.76 -15.31
C ARG A 129 -4.33 -18.80 -14.79
N LEU A 130 -3.61 -19.15 -13.73
CA LEU A 130 -2.38 -18.47 -13.42
C LEU A 130 -1.38 -18.81 -14.51
N SER A 131 -0.90 -17.81 -15.24
CA SER A 131 0.20 -18.01 -16.18
C SER A 131 1.36 -18.70 -15.42
N HIS A 132 2.10 -19.59 -16.08
CA HIS A 132 3.25 -20.29 -15.48
C HIS A 132 4.23 -19.34 -14.76
N HIS A 133 4.23 -18.07 -15.14
CA HIS A 133 5.01 -17.02 -14.50
C HIS A 133 4.55 -16.71 -13.06
N ASN A 134 3.26 -16.73 -12.72
CA ASN A 134 2.77 -16.35 -11.38
C ASN A 134 2.76 -17.49 -10.34
N LYS A 135 3.46 -18.58 -10.66
CA LYS A 135 3.70 -19.73 -9.77
C LYS A 135 5.03 -19.62 -9.04
N THR A 136 5.92 -18.73 -9.47
CA THR A 136 7.21 -18.47 -8.81
C THR A 136 7.19 -17.12 -8.12
N LYS A 137 8.14 -16.91 -7.20
CA LYS A 137 8.36 -15.61 -6.56
C LYS A 137 8.53 -14.49 -7.58
N GLU A 138 9.37 -14.70 -8.60
CA GLU A 138 9.72 -13.69 -9.59
C GLU A 138 8.50 -13.25 -10.38
N GLY A 139 7.67 -14.17 -10.85
CA GLY A 139 6.49 -13.77 -11.61
C GLY A 139 5.31 -13.33 -10.74
N PHE A 140 5.23 -13.73 -9.47
CA PHE A 140 4.33 -13.09 -8.50
C PHE A 140 4.72 -11.62 -8.28
N ILE A 141 6.01 -11.34 -8.07
CA ILE A 141 6.51 -9.97 -7.92
C ILE A 141 6.33 -9.17 -9.22
N ALA A 142 6.58 -9.77 -10.39
CA ALA A 142 6.31 -9.11 -11.67
C ALA A 142 4.82 -8.77 -11.87
N ALA A 143 3.91 -9.68 -11.50
CA ALA A 143 2.47 -9.43 -11.52
C ALA A 143 2.06 -8.31 -10.55
N THR A 144 2.69 -8.26 -9.37
CA THR A 144 2.50 -7.20 -8.38
C THR A 144 2.94 -5.84 -8.93
N LYS A 145 4.14 -5.76 -9.51
CA LYS A 145 4.65 -4.53 -10.15
C LYS A 145 3.76 -4.07 -11.30
N TRP A 146 3.24 -5.02 -12.09
CA TRP A 146 2.29 -4.71 -13.16
C TRP A 146 0.99 -4.12 -12.61
N ALA A 147 0.44 -4.70 -11.53
CA ALA A 147 -0.77 -4.17 -10.88
C ALA A 147 -0.55 -2.75 -10.33
N ILE A 148 0.58 -2.50 -9.67
CA ILE A 148 0.96 -1.17 -9.18
C ILE A 148 1.01 -0.17 -10.34
N ALA A 149 1.70 -0.50 -11.43
CA ALA A 149 1.84 0.38 -12.58
C ALA A 149 0.49 0.72 -13.25
N ASN A 150 -0.43 -0.25 -13.33
CA ASN A 150 -1.73 -0.07 -13.97
C ASN A 150 -2.82 0.52 -13.05
N SER A 151 -2.60 0.52 -11.74
CA SER A 151 -3.49 1.18 -10.79
C SER A 151 -3.44 2.71 -10.88
N ALA A 152 -2.31 3.27 -11.31
CA ALA A 152 -2.13 4.70 -11.53
C ALA A 152 -2.92 5.22 -12.74
N SER A 153 -3.37 4.34 -13.63
CA SER A 153 -4.02 4.67 -14.91
C SER A 153 -5.52 4.93 -14.81
N PHE A 154 -6.17 4.63 -13.67
CA PHE A 154 -7.63 4.74 -13.50
C PHE A 154 -8.10 6.04 -12.83
N SER A 155 -7.20 7.00 -12.59
CA SER A 155 -7.61 8.36 -12.24
C SER A 155 -7.94 9.15 -13.50
N MET A 156 -9.24 9.42 -13.71
CA MET A 156 -9.89 10.30 -14.71
C MET A 156 -10.49 9.59 -15.94
N HIS A 157 -11.81 9.34 -15.86
CA HIS A 157 -12.78 9.91 -16.82
C HIS A 157 -14.04 10.34 -16.07
#